data_AF-A0A5C4MZF2-F1
#
_entry.id   AF-A0A5C4MZF2-F1
#
_cell.length_a   1.000
_cell.length_b   1.000
_cell.length_c   1.000
_cell.angle_alpha   90.00
_cell.angle_beta   90.00
_cell.angle_gamma   90.00
#
_symmetry.space_group_name_H-M   'P 1'
#
loop_
_entity.id
_entity.type
_entity.pdbx_description
1 polymer ?
#
loop_
_entity_poly.entity_id
_entity_poly.type
_entity_poly.pdbx_seq_one_letter_code
_entity_poly.pdbx_strand_id
1 'polypeptide(L)'
;MALTSVLARVTMSQVLDLADAMQRRAQEAGPPPGVDALKPRSRAAYDRLIDALNRLPRPMMVLGSIALIGAALVAPDWFEQRMEALARMPEGLWWLLGAVLSLHFGSRFQAHAQDFQREMVATIATTAAEASPAIMGPIASPGQDAELIASTLAVGPNSALEDWRGTHA
;
A
#
# COMPACT_ATOMS: atom_id res chain seq x y z
N MET A 1 -5.83 -53.43 20.16
CA MET A 1 -6.93 -52.46 20.34
C MET A 1 -6.51 -51.35 21.31
N ALA A 2 -5.33 -50.74 21.11
CA ALA A 2 -4.70 -49.83 22.09
C ALA A 2 -3.85 -48.73 21.41
N LEU A 3 -4.26 -48.25 20.24
CA LEU A 3 -3.46 -47.28 19.46
C LEU A 3 -4.27 -46.11 18.88
N THR A 4 -5.46 -45.83 19.44
CA THR A 4 -6.38 -44.79 18.95
C THR A 4 -6.72 -43.73 20.00
N SER A 5 -5.86 -43.52 21.01
CA SER A 5 -6.19 -42.70 22.19
C SER A 5 -5.13 -41.67 22.59
N VAL A 6 -4.07 -41.46 21.80
CA VAL A 6 -2.99 -40.51 22.18
C VAL A 6 -3.19 -39.11 21.57
N LEU A 7 -4.10 -38.96 20.60
CA LEU A 7 -4.33 -37.71 19.87
C LEU A 7 -5.47 -36.84 20.41
N ALA A 8 -6.11 -37.21 21.51
CA ALA A 8 -7.30 -36.51 22.01
C ALA A 8 -7.17 -36.18 23.50
N ARG A 9 -6.69 -34.96 23.78
CA ARG A 9 -7.18 -34.00 24.78
C ARG A 9 -6.04 -33.06 25.17
N VAL A 10 -5.71 -32.16 24.25
CA VAL A 10 -5.19 -30.86 24.69
C VAL A 10 -6.39 -30.16 25.30
N THR A 11 -6.44 -30.08 26.63
CA THR A 11 -7.54 -29.40 27.32
C THR A 11 -7.35 -27.88 27.20
N MET A 12 -8.45 -27.11 27.21
CA MET A 12 -8.38 -25.64 27.21
C MET A 12 -7.44 -25.09 28.29
N SER A 13 -7.40 -25.75 29.46
CA SER A 13 -6.46 -25.42 30.54
C SER A 13 -4.99 -25.59 30.14
N GLN A 14 -4.63 -26.63 29.41
CA GLN A 14 -3.26 -26.84 28.94
C GLN A 14 -2.83 -25.82 27.90
N VAL A 15 -3.77 -25.34 27.06
CA VAL A 15 -3.50 -24.25 26.12
C VAL A 15 -3.27 -22.94 26.86
N LEU A 16 -4.06 -22.68 27.91
CA LEU A 16 -3.92 -21.49 28.74
C LEU A 16 -2.61 -21.50 29.55
N ASP A 17 -2.26 -22.63 30.16
CA ASP A 17 -1.00 -22.79 30.88
C ASP A 17 0.21 -22.64 29.95
N LEU A 18 0.12 -23.18 28.72
CA LEU A 18 1.16 -23.02 27.71
C LEU A 18 1.26 -21.56 27.24
N ALA A 19 0.13 -20.86 27.06
CA ALA A 19 0.09 -19.46 26.69
C ALA A 19 0.69 -18.57 27.79
N ASP A 20 0.35 -18.81 29.05
CA ASP A 20 0.93 -18.11 30.20
C ASP A 20 2.43 -18.38 30.32
N ALA A 21 2.88 -19.61 30.08
CA ALA A 21 4.30 -19.96 30.08
C ALA A 21 5.04 -19.27 28.92
N MET A 22 4.45 -19.20 27.73
CA MET A 22 4.98 -18.47 26.59
C MET A 22 5.05 -16.97 26.85
N GLN A 23 4.04 -16.41 27.53
CA GLN A 23 3.97 -14.99 27.85
C GLN A 23 4.99 -14.59 28.93
N ARG A 24 5.19 -15.43 29.95
CA ARG A 24 6.27 -15.23 30.94
C ARG A 24 7.64 -15.26 30.28
N ARG A 25 7.89 -16.23 29.39
CA ARG A 25 9.14 -16.30 28.60
C ARG A 25 9.34 -15.07 27.71
N ALA A 26 8.27 -14.55 27.11
CA ALA A 26 8.34 -13.33 26.29
C ALA A 26 8.60 -12.07 27.13
N GLN A 27 8.04 -12.00 28.34
CA GLN A 27 8.30 -10.90 29.29
C GLN A 27 9.75 -10.93 29.81
N GLU A 28 10.28 -12.12 30.09
CA GLU A 28 11.68 -12.32 30.52
C GLU A 28 12.69 -12.05 29.39
N ALA A 29 12.35 -12.41 28.15
CA ALA A 29 13.21 -12.20 26.99
C ALA A 29 13.32 -10.72 26.56
N GLY A 30 12.45 -9.85 27.07
CA GLY A 30 12.33 -8.47 26.61
C GLY A 30 11.76 -8.36 25.19
N PRO A 31 11.57 -7.14 24.66
CA PRO A 31 11.09 -6.96 23.30
C PRO A 31 12.09 -7.65 22.33
N PRO A 32 11.60 -8.41 21.33
CA PRO A 32 12.49 -8.96 20.32
C PRO A 32 13.31 -7.83 19.69
N PRO A 33 14.57 -8.08 19.30
CA PRO A 33 15.36 -7.08 18.60
C PRO A 33 14.52 -6.55 17.43
N GLY A 34 14.43 -5.22 17.32
CA GLY A 34 13.68 -4.58 16.25
C GLY A 34 14.13 -5.16 14.91
N VAL A 35 13.19 -5.34 13.98
CA VAL A 35 13.46 -5.88 12.63
C VAL A 35 14.61 -5.15 11.90
N ASP A 36 14.94 -3.94 12.35
CA ASP A 36 16.08 -3.11 11.94
C ASP A 36 17.45 -3.76 12.21
N ALA A 37 17.55 -4.67 13.18
CA ALA A 37 18.78 -5.41 13.52
C ALA A 37 19.05 -6.59 12.57
N LEU A 38 18.07 -7.01 11.78
CA LEU A 38 18.23 -8.06 10.78
C LEU A 38 18.76 -7.44 9.49
N LYS A 39 19.99 -7.79 9.13
CA LYS A 39 20.61 -7.33 7.88
C LYS A 39 19.70 -7.71 6.69
N PRO A 40 19.22 -6.74 5.88
CA PRO A 40 18.31 -7.04 4.79
C PRO A 40 19.00 -8.00 3.81
N ARG A 41 18.38 -9.17 3.60
CA ARG A 41 18.87 -10.14 2.63
C ARG A 41 18.87 -9.50 1.26
N SER A 42 20.03 -9.44 0.61
CA SER A 42 20.12 -8.97 -0.78
C SER A 42 19.17 -9.79 -1.64
N ARG A 43 18.16 -9.16 -2.25
CA ARG A 43 17.23 -9.84 -3.17
C ARG A 43 18.05 -10.57 -4.22
N ALA A 44 17.79 -11.88 -4.38
CA ALA A 44 18.50 -12.67 -5.36
C ALA A 44 18.15 -12.16 -6.78
N ALA A 45 19.03 -12.40 -7.76
CA ALA A 45 18.73 -12.07 -9.16
C ALA A 45 17.44 -12.77 -9.64
N TYR A 46 17.18 -13.97 -9.12
CA TYR A 46 15.94 -14.71 -9.32
C TYR A 46 14.71 -13.93 -8.82
N ASP A 47 14.75 -13.39 -7.60
CA ASP A 47 13.64 -12.61 -7.03
C ASP A 47 13.33 -11.39 -7.90
N ARG A 48 14.36 -10.73 -8.44
CA ARG A 48 14.19 -9.60 -9.37
C ARG A 48 13.60 -10.02 -10.71
N LEU A 49 13.98 -11.18 -11.24
CA LEU A 49 13.42 -11.71 -12.48
C LEU A 49 11.93 -12.04 -12.32
N ILE A 50 11.56 -12.69 -11.22
CA ILE A 50 10.17 -13.02 -10.91
C ILE A 50 9.35 -11.75 -10.68
N ASP A 51 9.90 -10.75 -9.97
CA ASP A 51 9.25 -9.44 -9.81
C ASP A 51 9.07 -8.72 -11.15
N ALA A 52 10.08 -8.76 -12.02
CA ALA A 52 10.00 -8.19 -13.36
C ALA A 52 8.93 -8.89 -14.19
N LEU A 53 8.97 -10.23 -14.25
CA LEU A 53 7.98 -11.05 -14.96
C LEU A 53 6.57 -10.77 -14.48
N ASN A 54 6.38 -10.65 -13.17
CA ASN A 54 5.09 -10.28 -12.62
C ASN A 54 4.70 -8.84 -12.96
N ARG A 55 5.64 -7.91 -13.19
CA ARG A 55 5.37 -6.50 -13.57
C ARG A 55 5.20 -6.29 -15.08
N LEU A 56 5.55 -7.27 -15.90
CA LEU A 56 5.36 -7.27 -17.35
C LEU A 56 3.90 -7.21 -17.86
N PRO A 57 2.85 -7.61 -17.14
CA PRO A 57 1.48 -7.55 -17.63
C PRO A 57 1.08 -6.14 -18.08
N ARG A 58 1.51 -5.10 -17.34
CA ARG A 58 1.20 -3.71 -17.68
C ARG A 58 1.85 -3.27 -19.01
N PRO A 59 3.16 -3.43 -19.25
CA PRO A 59 3.76 -3.15 -20.55
C PRO A 59 3.28 -4.10 -21.66
N MET A 60 2.98 -5.37 -21.35
CA MET A 60 2.44 -6.32 -22.34
C MET A 60 1.07 -5.91 -22.85
N MET A 61 0.20 -5.30 -22.02
CA MET A 61 -1.09 -4.78 -22.48
C MET A 61 -0.92 -3.65 -23.49
N VAL A 62 0.00 -2.71 -23.25
CA VAL A 62 0.26 -1.59 -24.17
C VAL A 62 0.87 -2.10 -25.47
N LEU A 63 1.90 -2.94 -25.38
CA LEU A 63 2.56 -3.53 -26.55
C LEU A 63 1.60 -4.43 -27.33
N GLY A 64 0.75 -5.19 -26.64
CA GLY A 64 -0.28 -6.04 -27.22
C GLY A 64 -1.29 -5.21 -28.03
N SER A 65 -1.78 -4.10 -27.48
CA SER A 65 -2.69 -3.19 -28.20
C SER A 65 -2.05 -2.57 -29.45
N ILE A 66 -0.81 -2.10 -29.33
CA ILE A 66 -0.07 -1.53 -30.47
C ILE A 66 0.16 -2.60 -31.54
N ALA A 67 0.55 -3.82 -31.14
CA ALA A 67 0.74 -4.94 -32.05
C ALA A 67 -0.56 -5.35 -32.72
N LEU A 68 -1.70 -5.31 -32.02
CA LEU A 68 -3.02 -5.63 -32.57
C LEU A 68 -3.45 -4.62 -33.64
N ILE A 69 -3.25 -3.33 -33.37
CA ILE A 69 -3.48 -2.25 -34.34
C ILE A 69 -2.54 -2.41 -35.54
N GLY A 70 -1.25 -2.69 -35.29
CA GLY A 70 -0.28 -2.92 -36.35
C GLY A 70 -0.63 -4.14 -37.21
N ALA A 71 -1.07 -5.24 -36.61
CA ALA A 71 -1.48 -6.45 -37.32
C ALA A 71 -2.69 -6.19 -38.23
N ALA A 72 -3.66 -5.39 -37.78
CA ALA A 72 -4.79 -4.99 -38.59
C ALA A 72 -4.38 -4.17 -39.83
N LEU A 73 -3.33 -3.36 -39.72
CA LEU A 73 -2.81 -2.54 -40.83
C LEU A 73 -1.91 -3.33 -41.80
N VAL A 74 -1.09 -4.25 -41.28
CA VAL A 74 -0.11 -5.01 -42.08
C VAL A 74 -0.78 -6.17 -42.83
N ALA A 75 -1.74 -6.86 -42.20
CA ALA A 75 -2.37 -8.06 -42.75
C ALA A 75 -3.86 -8.15 -42.36
N PRO A 76 -4.74 -7.38 -43.04
CA PRO A 76 -6.16 -7.29 -42.69
C PRO A 76 -6.90 -8.63 -42.80
N ASP A 77 -6.67 -9.40 -43.87
CA ASP A 77 -7.34 -10.70 -44.09
C ASP A 77 -6.97 -11.73 -43.01
N TRP A 78 -5.73 -11.68 -42.50
CA TRP A 78 -5.29 -12.53 -41.40
C TRP A 78 -5.97 -12.13 -40.09
N PHE A 79 -6.09 -10.82 -39.84
CA PHE A 79 -6.73 -10.28 -38.66
C PHE A 79 -8.22 -10.62 -38.60
N GLU A 80 -8.94 -10.47 -39.72
CA GLU A 80 -10.38 -10.77 -39.82
C GLU A 80 -10.69 -12.23 -39.44
N GLN A 81 -9.93 -13.19 -39.98
CA GLN A 81 -10.07 -14.60 -39.64
C GLN A 81 -9.87 -14.90 -38.15
N ARG A 82 -9.01 -14.13 -37.45
CA ARG A 82 -8.82 -14.28 -35.99
C ARG A 82 -9.96 -13.65 -35.21
N MET A 83 -10.47 -12.50 -35.67
CA MET A 83 -11.62 -11.84 -35.03
C MET A 83 -12.90 -12.69 -35.14
N GLU A 84 -13.09 -13.39 -36.26
CA GLU A 84 -14.22 -14.32 -36.43
C GLU A 84 -14.12 -15.52 -35.46
N ALA A 85 -12.90 -16.01 -35.21
CA ALA A 85 -12.66 -17.05 -34.21
C ALA A 85 -12.91 -16.55 -32.78
N LEU A 86 -12.50 -15.33 -32.47
CA LEU A 86 -12.80 -14.66 -31.18
C LEU A 86 -14.30 -14.46 -30.97
N ALA A 87 -15.05 -14.10 -32.02
CA ALA A 87 -16.50 -13.94 -31.95
C ALA A 87 -17.24 -15.25 -31.65
N ARG A 88 -16.65 -16.40 -32.00
CA ARG A 88 -17.17 -17.73 -31.68
C ARG A 88 -16.84 -18.22 -30.27
N MET A 89 -16.08 -17.46 -29.46
CA MET A 89 -15.80 -17.88 -28.08
C MET A 89 -17.09 -17.97 -27.25
N PRO A 90 -17.31 -19.07 -26.53
CA PRO A 90 -18.41 -19.19 -25.58
C PRO A 90 -18.38 -18.10 -24.51
N GLU A 91 -19.56 -17.64 -24.08
CA GLU A 91 -19.74 -16.63 -23.03
C GLU A 91 -18.99 -16.95 -21.72
N GLY A 92 -18.93 -18.23 -21.33
CA GLY A 92 -18.22 -18.66 -20.13
C GLY A 92 -16.71 -18.40 -20.18
N LEU A 93 -16.09 -18.48 -21.36
CA LEU A 93 -14.65 -18.21 -21.50
C LEU A 93 -14.33 -16.73 -21.36
N TRP A 94 -15.25 -15.85 -21.80
CA TRP A 94 -15.12 -14.41 -21.57
C TRP A 94 -15.12 -14.07 -20.08
N TRP A 95 -16.01 -14.71 -19.31
CA TRP A 95 -16.04 -14.57 -17.86
C TRP A 95 -14.77 -15.07 -17.19
N LEU A 96 -14.23 -16.21 -17.61
CA LEU A 96 -12.98 -16.74 -17.06
C LEU A 96 -11.79 -15.83 -17.36
N LEU A 97 -11.69 -15.30 -18.59
CA LEU A 97 -10.64 -14.34 -18.95
C LEU A 97 -10.73 -13.08 -18.07
N GLY A 98 -11.94 -12.52 -17.92
CA GLY A 98 -12.19 -11.37 -17.05
C GLY A 98 -11.85 -11.66 -15.59
N ALA A 99 -12.20 -12.84 -15.07
CA ALA A 99 -11.93 -13.25 -13.69
C ALA A 99 -10.43 -13.42 -13.42
N VAL A 100 -9.69 -14.08 -14.31
CA VAL A 100 -8.24 -14.27 -14.18
C VAL A 100 -7.50 -12.93 -14.25
N LEU A 101 -7.88 -12.06 -15.18
CA LEU A 101 -7.33 -10.70 -15.26
C LEU A 101 -7.67 -9.87 -14.02
N SER A 102 -8.91 -9.95 -13.52
CA SER A 102 -9.35 -9.25 -12.31
C SER A 102 -8.60 -9.73 -11.07
N LEU A 103 -8.35 -11.03 -10.96
CA LEU A 103 -7.55 -11.60 -9.87
C LEU A 103 -6.09 -11.14 -9.95
N HIS A 104 -5.52 -11.13 -11.16
CA HIS A 104 -4.15 -10.68 -11.39
C HIS A 104 -3.92 -9.24 -10.92
N PHE A 105 -4.82 -8.32 -11.30
CA PHE A 105 -4.70 -6.91 -10.92
C PHE A 105 -5.24 -6.61 -9.52
N GLY A 106 -6.24 -7.34 -9.04
CA GLY A 106 -6.84 -7.17 -7.72
C GLY A 106 -5.87 -7.40 -6.57
N SER A 107 -4.94 -8.35 -6.72
CA SER A 107 -3.90 -8.64 -5.71
C SER A 107 -2.90 -7.48 -5.49
N ARG A 108 -2.66 -6.64 -6.51
CA ARG A 108 -1.68 -5.55 -6.44
C ARG A 108 -2.21 -4.25 -5.85
N PHE A 109 -3.51 -3.98 -6.02
CA PHE A 109 -4.14 -2.82 -5.38
C PHE A 109 -4.12 -2.92 -3.85
N GLN A 110 -4.10 -4.14 -3.29
CA GLN A 110 -4.01 -4.35 -1.85
C GLN A 110 -2.66 -3.92 -1.27
N ALA A 111 -1.56 -4.14 -2.01
CA ALA A 111 -0.22 -3.77 -1.54
C ALA A 111 -0.05 -2.23 -1.47
N HIS A 112 -0.56 -1.50 -2.47
CA HIS A 112 -0.49 -0.03 -2.48
C HIS A 112 -1.40 0.62 -1.43
N ALA A 113 -2.56 0.00 -1.13
CA ALA A 113 -3.44 0.47 -0.06
C ALA A 113 -2.76 0.40 1.31
N GLN A 114 -1.91 -0.61 1.55
CA GLN A 114 -1.14 -0.73 2.79
C GLN A 114 -0.03 0.31 2.91
N ASP A 115 0.64 0.67 1.81
CA ASP A 115 1.67 1.71 1.82
C ASP A 115 1.04 3.09 2.09
N PHE A 116 -0.13 3.37 1.50
CA PHE A 116 -0.88 4.60 1.77
C PHE A 116 -1.38 4.67 3.22
N GLN A 117 -1.86 3.55 3.77
CA GLN A 117 -2.21 3.48 5.20
C GLN A 117 -0.99 3.69 6.11
N ARG A 118 0.18 3.15 5.76
CA ARG A 118 1.43 3.37 6.53
C ARG A 118 1.89 4.82 6.45
N GLU A 119 1.85 5.44 5.26
CA GLU A 119 2.18 6.84 5.07
C GLU A 119 1.21 7.76 5.82
N MET A 120 -0.09 7.43 5.84
CA MET A 120 -1.08 8.15 6.66
C MET A 120 -0.78 8.02 8.16
N VAL A 121 -0.47 6.82 8.65
CA VAL A 121 -0.11 6.61 10.07
C VAL A 121 1.21 7.31 10.43
N ALA A 122 2.22 7.27 9.56
CA ALA A 122 3.49 7.96 9.77
C ALA A 122 3.32 9.49 9.74
N THR A 123 2.48 10.02 8.85
CA THR A 123 2.15 11.45 8.79
C THR A 123 1.39 11.89 10.04
N ILE A 124 0.41 11.10 10.50
CA ILE A 124 -0.33 11.36 11.76
C ILE A 124 0.63 11.28 12.96
N ALA A 125 1.55 10.31 13.00
CA ALA A 125 2.52 10.19 14.09
C ALA A 125 3.54 11.35 14.09
N THR A 126 3.94 11.83 12.92
CA THR A 126 4.88 12.95 12.77
C THR A 126 4.21 14.27 13.14
N THR A 127 2.97 14.50 12.67
CA THR A 127 2.18 15.68 13.07
C THR A 127 1.78 15.65 14.55
N ALA A 128 1.52 14.47 15.12
CA ALA A 128 1.30 14.32 16.57
C ALA A 128 2.58 14.52 17.40
N ALA A 129 3.76 14.17 16.86
CA ALA A 129 5.05 14.41 17.50
C ALA A 129 5.50 15.87 17.38
N GLU A 130 5.20 16.54 16.27
CA GLU A 130 5.38 17.98 16.09
C GLU A 130 4.35 18.80 16.88
N ALA A 131 3.17 18.23 17.18
CA ALA A 131 2.26 18.69 18.23
C ALA A 131 2.82 18.37 19.63
N SER A 132 4.12 18.60 19.82
CA SER A 132 4.70 18.72 21.15
C SER A 132 4.02 19.90 21.85
N PRO A 133 3.63 19.78 23.14
CA PRO A 133 2.97 20.86 23.89
C PRO A 133 3.85 22.10 24.07
N ALA A 134 5.10 22.07 23.57
CA ALA A 134 6.03 23.18 23.57
C ALA A 134 5.81 24.21 22.45
N ILE A 135 5.12 23.87 21.34
CA ILE A 135 4.77 24.87 20.29
C ILE A 135 3.44 25.57 20.60
N MET A 136 2.60 24.96 21.44
CA MET A 136 1.49 25.66 22.09
C MET A 136 2.03 26.47 23.27
N GLY A 137 2.82 27.51 22.97
CA GLY A 137 2.88 28.68 23.87
C GLY A 137 1.44 29.08 24.19
N PRO A 138 1.16 29.69 25.37
CA PRO A 138 -0.20 29.94 25.82
C PRO A 138 -0.98 30.50 24.63
N ILE A 139 -2.00 29.76 24.19
CA ILE A 139 -2.83 30.18 23.07
C ILE A 139 -3.32 31.55 23.53
N ALA A 140 -2.72 32.62 22.99
CA ALA A 140 -3.12 33.95 23.30
C ALA A 140 -4.45 34.10 22.60
N SER A 141 -5.51 33.60 23.24
CA SER A 141 -6.85 34.04 22.94
C SER A 141 -6.77 35.55 23.07
N PRO A 142 -6.96 36.31 21.99
CA PRO A 142 -7.38 37.67 22.19
C PRO A 142 -8.62 37.51 23.06
N GLY A 143 -8.63 38.12 24.24
CA GLY A 143 -9.88 38.28 24.97
C GLY A 143 -10.86 39.07 24.08
N GLN A 144 -11.93 39.59 24.66
CA GLN A 144 -12.88 40.44 23.94
C GLN A 144 -12.31 41.83 23.52
N ASP A 145 -11.00 41.93 23.32
CA ASP A 145 -10.29 43.11 22.86
C ASP A 145 -10.41 43.23 21.33
N ALA A 146 -11.42 43.98 20.90
CA ALA A 146 -11.75 44.23 19.51
C ALA A 146 -10.58 44.82 18.68
N GLU A 147 -9.68 45.55 19.33
CA GLU A 147 -8.52 46.19 18.68
C GLU A 147 -7.45 45.16 18.26
N LEU A 148 -7.28 44.08 19.03
CA LEU A 148 -6.35 42.99 18.73
C LEU A 148 -6.90 42.05 17.63
N ILE A 149 -8.23 41.88 17.58
CA ILE A 149 -8.89 41.13 16.51
C ILE A 149 -8.79 41.91 15.19
N ALA A 150 -8.99 43.24 15.23
CA ALA A 150 -8.86 44.10 14.07
C ALA A 150 -7.45 44.11 13.48
N SER A 151 -6.40 44.05 14.33
CA SER A 151 -5.01 43.99 13.86
C SER A 151 -4.63 42.63 13.24
N THR A 152 -5.31 41.55 13.61
CA THR A 152 -5.11 40.21 13.02
C THR A 152 -5.78 40.08 11.65
N LEU A 153 -6.88 40.81 11.43
CA LEU A 153 -7.58 40.88 10.14
C LEU A 153 -6.99 41.91 9.18
N ALA A 154 -6.09 42.78 9.66
CA ALA A 154 -5.39 43.71 8.82
C ALA A 154 -4.42 42.94 7.90
N VAL A 155 -4.66 43.01 6.59
CA VAL A 155 -3.74 42.49 5.58
C VAL A 155 -2.44 43.29 5.65
N GLY A 156 -1.47 42.76 6.39
CA GLY A 156 -0.11 43.26 6.45
C GLY A 156 0.77 42.71 5.33
N PRO A 157 1.99 43.24 5.16
CA PRO A 157 2.95 42.76 4.18
C PRO A 157 3.28 41.28 4.45
N ASN A 158 2.97 40.43 3.48
CA ASN A 158 3.23 38.99 3.54
C ASN A 158 4.57 38.71 2.87
N SER A 159 5.61 38.57 3.70
CA SER A 159 6.99 38.30 3.26
C SER A 159 7.10 37.05 2.38
N ALA A 160 6.31 36.00 2.65
CA ALA A 160 6.31 34.79 1.82
C ALA A 160 5.78 35.05 0.40
N LEU A 161 4.89 36.02 0.24
CA LEU A 161 4.28 36.39 -1.03
C LEU A 161 5.20 37.34 -1.83
N GLU A 162 6.05 38.11 -1.15
CA GLU A 162 7.11 38.93 -1.74
C GLU A 162 8.27 38.05 -2.24
N ASP A 163 8.70 37.06 -1.44
CA ASP A 163 9.73 36.08 -1.85
C ASP A 163 9.30 35.24 -3.06
N TRP A 164 8.02 34.84 -3.13
CA TRP A 164 7.51 34.10 -4.30
C TRP A 164 7.51 34.96 -5.57
N ARG A 165 7.14 36.24 -5.48
CA ARG A 165 7.19 37.15 -6.63
C ARG A 165 8.62 37.44 -7.07
N GLY A 166 9.57 37.51 -6.14
CA GLY A 166 10.99 37.70 -6.45
C GLY A 166 11.64 36.49 -7.13
N THR A 167 11.08 35.29 -6.93
CA THR A 167 11.58 34.04 -7.53
C THR A 167 10.91 33.68 -8.86
N HIS A 168 9.80 34.33 -9.22
CA HIS A 168 9.00 34.04 -10.42
C HIS A 168 8.86 35.24 -11.38
N ALA A 169 9.71 36.28 -11.23
CA ALA A 169 9.89 37.38 -12.19
C ALA A 169 11.18 37.18 -12.98
#